data_AF-A0A357AZM4-F1
#
_entry.id   AF-A0A357AZM4-F1
#
_cell.length_a   1.000
_cell.length_b   1.000
_cell.length_c   1.000
_cell.angle_alpha   90.00
_cell.angle_beta   90.00
_cell.angle_gamma   90.00
#
_symmetry.space_group_name_H-M   'P 1'
#
loop_
_entity.id
_entity.type
_entity.pdbx_description
1 polymer ?
#
loop_
_entity_poly.entity_id
_entity_poly.type
_entity_poly.pdbx_seq_one_letter_code
_entity_poly.pdbx_strand_id
1 'polypeptide(L)'
;MTEQKDYRKALFYEQKNGYDLIDADEAGKAEQYCAGYKEFLNEARTEREAVAIAVEMAKKEGFAEYKPGMRLTPGTKLYSINRGKALMLAVIGEKPLSEGCVVA
;
A
#
# COMPACT_ATOMS: atom_id res chain seq x y z
N MET A 1 18.15 48.53 13.66
CA MET A 1 17.91 47.80 12.40
C MET A 1 17.61 46.36 12.79
N THR A 2 16.37 45.92 12.64
CA THR A 2 15.93 44.59 13.09
C THR A 2 16.34 43.57 12.03
N GLU A 3 17.21 42.62 12.36
CA GLU A 3 17.58 41.53 11.47
C GLU A 3 16.34 40.72 11.09
N GLN A 4 15.95 40.79 9.82
CA GLN A 4 14.88 39.96 9.27
C GLN A 4 15.50 38.62 8.91
N LYS A 5 15.42 37.64 9.83
CA LYS A 5 15.87 36.27 9.60
C LYS A 5 15.07 35.66 8.45
N ASP A 6 15.74 35.23 7.39
CA ASP A 6 15.11 34.55 6.26
C ASP A 6 14.82 33.08 6.64
N TYR A 7 13.57 32.81 6.99
CA TYR A 7 13.08 31.48 7.39
C TYR A 7 12.58 30.63 6.21
N ARG A 8 12.74 31.09 4.95
CA ARG A 8 12.19 30.37 3.78
C ARG A 8 12.65 28.93 3.71
N LYS A 9 13.94 28.67 3.92
CA LYS A 9 14.48 27.29 3.94
C LYS A 9 13.93 26.40 5.06
N ALA A 10 13.50 26.99 6.18
CA ALA A 10 13.00 26.24 7.34
C ALA A 10 11.48 26.01 7.27
N LEU A 11 10.74 26.87 6.58
CA LEU A 11 9.27 26.86 6.56
C LEU A 11 8.69 26.43 5.23
N PHE A 12 9.41 26.64 4.12
CA PHE A 12 8.90 26.34 2.80
C PHE A 12 9.41 24.98 2.35
N TYR A 13 8.51 24.22 1.75
CA TYR A 13 8.86 22.97 1.10
C TYR A 13 9.76 23.26 -0.11
N GLU A 14 10.94 22.67 -0.12
CA GLU A 14 11.82 22.64 -1.28
C GLU A 14 11.73 21.26 -1.91
N GLN A 15 11.35 21.21 -3.20
CA GLN A 15 11.35 19.95 -3.94
C GLN A 15 12.80 19.50 -4.19
N LYS A 16 13.14 18.32 -3.68
CA LYS A 16 14.44 17.66 -3.89
C LYS A 16 14.22 16.31 -4.56
N ASN A 17 15.24 15.81 -5.26
CA ASN A 17 15.17 14.46 -5.83
C ASN A 17 15.19 13.43 -4.70
N GLY A 18 14.33 12.41 -4.78
CA GLY A 18 14.30 11.34 -3.77
C GLY A 18 15.63 10.61 -3.62
N TYR A 19 16.39 10.41 -4.71
CA TYR A 19 17.71 9.79 -4.66
C TYR A 19 18.75 10.63 -3.91
N ASP A 20 18.60 11.96 -3.88
CA ASP A 20 19.49 12.85 -3.12
C ASP A 20 19.18 12.83 -1.61
N LEU A 21 18.04 12.24 -1.22
CA LEU A 21 17.54 12.22 0.15
C LEU A 21 17.75 10.89 0.87
N ILE A 22 17.99 9.82 0.12
CA ILE A 22 18.11 8.46 0.66
C ILE A 22 19.56 8.00 0.73
N ASP A 23 19.88 7.16 1.70
CA ASP A 23 21.19 6.52 1.78
C ASP A 23 21.29 5.24 0.90
N ALA A 24 22.45 4.59 0.92
CA ALA A 24 22.71 3.39 0.13
C ALA A 24 21.85 2.18 0.56
N ASP A 25 21.52 2.07 1.84
CA ASP A 25 20.69 0.98 2.36
C ASP A 25 19.23 1.16 1.95
N GLU A 26 18.73 2.40 2.02
CA GLU A 26 17.41 2.78 1.53
C GLU A 26 17.29 2.60 0.01
N ALA A 27 18.32 2.99 -0.75
CA ALA A 27 18.39 2.73 -2.19
C ALA A 27 18.34 1.22 -2.48
N GLY A 28 19.08 0.40 -1.73
CA GLY A 28 19.04 -1.06 -1.85
C GLY A 28 17.64 -1.64 -1.58
N LYS A 29 16.91 -1.15 -0.57
CA LYS A 29 15.51 -1.56 -0.31
C LYS A 29 14.59 -1.17 -1.46
N ALA A 30 14.76 0.03 -2.02
CA ALA A 30 13.97 0.48 -3.17
C ALA A 30 14.22 -0.40 -4.40
N GLU A 31 15.47 -0.79 -4.67
CA GLU A 31 15.81 -1.71 -5.76
C GLU A 31 15.21 -3.10 -5.57
N GLN A 32 15.27 -3.64 -4.35
CA GLN A 32 14.65 -4.93 -4.01
C GLN A 32 13.13 -4.91 -4.22
N TYR A 33 12.46 -3.84 -3.77
CA TYR A 33 11.04 -3.64 -4.03
C TYR A 33 10.74 -3.58 -5.53
N CYS A 34 11.52 -2.81 -6.29
CA CYS A 34 11.38 -2.70 -7.75
C CYS A 34 11.62 -4.05 -8.45
N ALA A 35 12.53 -4.88 -7.96
CA ALA A 35 12.78 -6.21 -8.49
C ALA A 35 11.55 -7.11 -8.33
N GLY A 36 10.97 -7.19 -7.13
CA GLY A 36 9.74 -7.95 -6.89
C GLY A 36 8.55 -7.42 -7.71
N TYR A 37 8.44 -6.10 -7.89
CA TYR A 37 7.41 -5.51 -8.75
C TYR A 37 7.55 -5.95 -10.22
N LYS A 38 8.77 -5.97 -10.76
CA LYS A 38 9.03 -6.47 -12.13
C LYS A 38 8.67 -7.94 -12.27
N GLU A 39 8.98 -8.77 -11.29
CA GLU A 39 8.60 -10.19 -11.27
C GLU A 39 7.08 -10.36 -11.30
N PHE A 40 6.37 -9.63 -10.44
CA PHE A 40 4.90 -9.62 -10.43
C PHE A 40 4.33 -9.25 -11.81
N LEU A 41 4.82 -8.18 -12.45
CA LEU A 41 4.35 -7.76 -13.77
C LEU A 41 4.63 -8.80 -14.87
N ASN A 42 5.74 -9.53 -14.78
CA ASN A 42 6.08 -10.57 -15.77
C ASN A 42 5.12 -11.76 -15.71
N GLU A 43 4.63 -12.10 -14.50
CA GLU A 43 3.71 -13.19 -14.23
C GLU A 43 2.24 -12.77 -14.42
N ALA A 44 1.86 -11.59 -13.94
CA ALA A 44 0.50 -11.06 -13.94
C ALA A 44 0.11 -10.40 -15.28
N ARG A 45 0.14 -11.16 -16.37
CA ARG A 45 -0.06 -10.61 -17.74
C ARG A 45 -1.52 -10.27 -18.05
N THR A 46 -2.46 -10.92 -17.39
CA THR A 46 -3.90 -10.70 -17.54
C THR A 46 -4.54 -10.34 -16.21
N GLU A 47 -5.75 -9.77 -16.25
CA GLU A 47 -6.48 -9.38 -15.03
C GLU A 47 -6.76 -10.57 -14.11
N ARG A 48 -6.97 -11.76 -14.69
CA ARG A 48 -7.26 -12.98 -13.93
C ARG A 48 -6.01 -13.53 -13.25
N GLU A 49 -4.87 -13.50 -13.93
CA GLU A 49 -3.57 -13.91 -13.36
C GLU A 49 -3.17 -12.95 -12.24
N ALA A 50 -3.33 -11.64 -12.45
CA ALA A 50 -3.07 -10.62 -11.44
C ALA A 50 -3.89 -10.87 -10.16
N VAL A 51 -5.20 -11.12 -10.31
CA VAL A 51 -6.07 -11.46 -9.16
C VAL A 51 -5.63 -12.75 -8.49
N ALA A 52 -5.29 -13.79 -9.25
CA ALA A 52 -4.86 -15.07 -8.68
C ALA A 52 -3.57 -14.92 -7.85
N ILE A 53 -2.54 -14.27 -8.41
CA ILE A 53 -1.27 -14.02 -7.74
C ILE A 53 -1.47 -13.15 -6.49
N ALA A 54 -2.22 -12.05 -6.62
CA ALA A 54 -2.47 -11.13 -5.51
C ALA A 54 -3.24 -11.80 -4.35
N VAL A 55 -4.17 -12.71 -4.65
CA VAL A 55 -4.88 -13.49 -3.61
C VAL A 55 -3.93 -14.43 -2.89
N GLU A 56 -3.02 -15.10 -3.59
CA GLU A 56 -2.02 -15.97 -2.95
C GLU A 56 -1.04 -15.17 -2.08
N MET A 57 -0.63 -13.97 -2.53
CA MET A 57 0.15 -13.04 -1.71
C MET A 57 -0.64 -12.59 -0.47
N ALA A 58 -1.91 -12.21 -0.63
CA ALA A 58 -2.74 -11.78 0.48
C ALA A 58 -2.96 -12.89 1.52
N LYS A 59 -3.19 -14.14 1.09
CA LYS A 59 -3.32 -15.29 2.00
C LYS A 59 -2.05 -15.51 2.82
N LYS A 60 -0.86 -15.38 2.22
CA LYS A 60 0.43 -15.49 2.94
C LYS A 60 0.56 -14.42 4.04
N GLU A 61 0.00 -13.24 3.81
CA GLU A 61 -0.06 -12.13 4.77
C GLU A 61 -1.20 -12.22 5.79
N GLY A 62 -1.94 -13.33 5.80
CA GLY A 62 -3.02 -13.61 6.75
C GLY A 62 -4.38 -13.03 6.38
N PHE A 63 -4.60 -12.65 5.11
CA PHE A 63 -5.93 -12.28 4.65
C PHE A 63 -6.80 -13.51 4.43
N ALA A 64 -8.08 -13.42 4.81
CA ALA A 64 -9.08 -14.45 4.59
C ALA A 64 -10.20 -13.97 3.67
N GLU A 65 -10.84 -14.89 2.94
CA GLU A 65 -11.98 -14.56 2.09
C GLU A 65 -13.17 -14.09 2.94
N TYR A 66 -13.75 -12.95 2.57
CA TYR A 66 -14.95 -12.44 3.20
C TYR A 66 -16.17 -13.32 2.88
N LYS A 67 -16.91 -13.69 3.91
CA LYS A 67 -18.19 -14.39 3.81
C LYS A 67 -19.27 -13.62 4.57
N PRO A 68 -20.48 -13.49 4.01
CA PRO A 68 -21.59 -12.85 4.70
C PRO A 68 -21.83 -13.48 6.09
N GLY A 69 -22.02 -12.64 7.11
CA GLY A 69 -22.24 -13.09 8.48
C GLY A 69 -20.96 -13.39 9.28
N MET A 70 -19.77 -13.22 8.71
CA MET A 70 -18.53 -13.30 9.47
C MET A 70 -18.45 -12.24 10.56
N ARG A 71 -17.94 -12.63 11.73
CA ARG A 71 -17.59 -11.68 12.79
C ARG A 71 -16.34 -10.91 12.36
N LEU A 72 -16.45 -9.58 12.34
CA LEU A 72 -15.36 -8.68 12.02
C LEU A 72 -14.93 -7.94 13.28
N THR A 73 -13.64 -8.03 13.60
CA THR A 73 -13.04 -7.29 14.71
C THR A 73 -11.91 -6.40 14.18
N PRO A 74 -11.53 -5.34 14.91
CA PRO A 74 -10.35 -4.56 14.54
C PRO A 74 -9.14 -5.46 14.30
N GLY A 75 -8.38 -5.17 13.25
CA GLY A 75 -7.24 -5.96 12.77
C GLY A 75 -7.59 -7.14 11.86
N THR A 76 -8.87 -7.50 11.68
CA THR A 76 -9.24 -8.58 10.74
C THR A 76 -8.86 -8.19 9.31
N LYS A 77 -8.08 -9.05 8.64
CA LYS A 77 -7.66 -8.90 7.25
C LYS A 77 -8.56 -9.72 6.34
N LEU A 78 -9.20 -9.08 5.37
CA LEU A 78 -10.23 -9.68 4.51
C LEU A 78 -9.93 -9.40 3.05
N TYR A 79 -10.30 -10.34 2.19
CA TYR A 79 -10.35 -10.10 0.74
C TYR A 79 -11.68 -10.54 0.14
N SER A 80 -12.06 -9.92 -0.97
CA SER A 80 -13.22 -10.31 -1.77
C SER A 80 -12.88 -10.24 -3.25
N ILE A 81 -13.36 -11.21 -4.03
CA ILE A 81 -13.09 -11.30 -5.46
C ILE A 81 -14.40 -11.11 -6.23
N ASN A 82 -14.38 -10.23 -7.24
CA ASN A 82 -15.49 -10.09 -8.18
C ASN A 82 -15.16 -10.83 -9.49
N ARG A 83 -15.84 -11.95 -9.74
CA ARG A 83 -15.76 -12.76 -10.97
C ARG A 83 -14.33 -13.11 -11.44
N GLY A 84 -13.37 -13.18 -10.51
CA GLY A 84 -11.96 -13.45 -10.80
C GLY A 84 -11.24 -12.32 -11.54
N LYS A 85 -11.80 -11.10 -11.59
CA LYS A 85 -11.25 -9.97 -12.36
C LYS A 85 -10.96 -8.72 -11.54
N ALA A 86 -11.55 -8.63 -10.35
CA ALA A 86 -11.24 -7.56 -9.41
C ALA A 86 -11.08 -8.13 -8.00
N LEU A 87 -10.15 -7.56 -7.25
CA LEU A 87 -9.82 -7.92 -5.88
C LEU A 87 -10.01 -6.69 -4.99
N MET A 88 -10.69 -6.88 -3.86
CA MET A 88 -10.76 -5.91 -2.78
C MET A 88 -10.01 -6.51 -1.58
N LEU A 89 -9.12 -5.73 -0.98
CA LEU A 89 -8.44 -6.06 0.27
C LEU A 89 -8.86 -5.04 1.33
N ALA A 90 -9.12 -5.51 2.55
CA ALA A 90 -9.54 -4.66 3.64
C ALA A 90 -8.89 -5.09 4.96
N VAL A 91 -8.52 -4.11 5.78
CA VAL A 91 -8.14 -4.32 7.17
C VAL A 91 -9.16 -3.56 8.02
N ILE A 92 -9.87 -4.27 8.89
CA ILE A 92 -10.91 -3.66 9.73
C ILE A 92 -10.25 -2.78 10.78
N GLY A 93 -10.60 -1.50 10.79
CA GLY A 93 -10.11 -0.53 11.77
C GLY A 93 -10.86 -0.58 13.09
N GLU A 94 -10.46 0.26 14.03
CA GLU A 94 -11.11 0.40 15.34
C GLU A 94 -12.40 1.23 15.29
N LYS A 95 -12.43 2.23 14.40
CA LYS A 95 -13.58 3.12 14.21
C LYS A 95 -14.67 2.45 13.38
N PRO A 96 -15.95 2.78 13.63
CA PRO A 96 -17.04 2.27 12.82
C PRO A 96 -16.94 2.78 11.37
N LEU A 97 -17.34 1.94 10.41
CA LEU A 97 -17.32 2.28 8.98
C LEU A 97 -18.16 3.53 8.64
N SER A 98 -19.12 3.90 9.50
CA SER A 98 -19.91 5.14 9.37
C SER A 98 -19.07 6.42 9.46
N GLU A 99 -17.88 6.37 10.07
CA GLU A 99 -16.91 7.48 10.06
C GLU A 99 -16.08 7.52 8.77
N GLY A 100 -16.31 6.60 7.84
CA GLY A 100 -15.60 6.48 6.58
C GLY A 100 -14.50 5.43 6.60
N CYS A 101 -13.80 5.31 5.48
CA CYS A 101 -12.65 4.44 5.31
C CYS A 101 -11.57 5.13 4.47
N VAL A 102 -10.33 4.67 4.61
CA VAL A 102 -9.25 5.04 3.71
C VAL A 102 -9.24 4.03 2.58
N VAL A 103 -9.29 4.52 1.34
CA VAL A 103 -9.16 3.71 0.13
C VAL A 103 -7.82 4.10 -0.53
N ALA A 104 -7.01 3.11 -0.86
CA ALA A 104 -5.69 3.24 -1.46
C ALA A 104 -5.60 2.37 -2.73
#